data_AF-A0A835A5F7-F1
#
_entry.id   AF-A0A835A5F7-F1
#
_cell.length_a   1.000
_cell.length_b   1.000
_cell.length_c   1.000
_cell.angle_alpha   90.00
_cell.angle_beta   90.00
_cell.angle_gamma   90.00
#
_symmetry.space_group_name_H-M   'P 1'
#
loop_
_entity.id
_entity.type
_entity.pdbx_description
1 polymer ?
#
loop_
_entity_poly.entity_id
_entity_poly.type
_entity_poly.pdbx_seq_one_letter_code
_entity_poly.pdbx_strand_id
1 'polypeptide(L)' 'MLVSWRLWKKRNECVFRDTTPDIATVVNELLEDASMWVQAGASGLGAIGWPARAVVPPLVL' A
#
# COMPACT_ATOMS: atom_id res chain seq x y z
N MET A 1 2.76 1.98 -11.41
CA MET A 1 3.84 2.86 -10.89
C MET A 1 3.88 2.99 -9.37
N LEU A 2 2.79 2.70 -8.62
CA LEU A 2 2.74 2.89 -7.16
C LEU A 2 3.78 2.04 -6.39
N VAL A 3 3.96 0.77 -6.78
CA VAL A 3 4.96 -0.13 -6.18
C VAL A 3 6.38 0.43 -6.33
N SER A 4 6.77 0.78 -7.56
CA SER A 4 8.10 1.32 -7.87
C SER A 4 8.35 2.63 -7.11
N TRP A 5 7.33 3.51 -7.04
CA TRP A 5 7.40 4.76 -6.29
C TRP A 5 7.61 4.55 -4.80
N ARG A 6 6.85 3.62 -4.18
CA ARG A 6 6.98 3.30 -2.75
C ARG A 6 8.35 2.72 -2.42
N LEU A 7 8.86 1.81 -3.24
CA LEU A 7 10.19 1.22 -3.04
C LEU A 7 11.31 2.26 -3.14
N TRP A 8 11.24 3.14 -4.14
CA TRP A 8 12.19 4.25 -4.29
C TRP A 8 12.18 5.16 -3.06
N LYS A 9 10.99 5.53 -2.57
CA LYS A 9 10.83 6.42 -1.41
C LYS A 9 11.39 5.79 -0.14
N LYS A 10 11.10 4.50 0.13
CA LYS A 10 11.65 3.81 1.30
C LYS A 10 13.16 3.69 1.25
N ARG A 11 13.72 3.35 0.08
CA ARG A 11 15.18 3.27 -0.09
C ARG A 11 15.85 4.60 0.24
N ASN A 12 15.29 5.71 -0.24
CA ASN A 12 15.82 7.04 0.08
C ASN A 12 15.68 7.36 1.57
N GLU A 13 14.56 7.01 2.19
CA GLU A 13 14.40 7.19 3.63
C GLU A 13 15.46 6.44 4.45
N CYS A 14 15.78 5.19 4.07
CA CYS A 14 16.83 4.42 4.71
C CYS A 14 18.20 5.11 4.58
N VAL A 15 18.50 5.66 3.40
CA VAL A 15 19.78 6.34 3.12
C VAL A 15 19.89 7.70 3.83
N PHE A 16 18.81 8.47 3.87
CA PHE A 16 18.85 9.86 4.38
C PHE A 16 18.46 10.01 5.84
N ARG A 17 17.79 9.02 6.44
CA ARG A 17 17.29 9.07 7.83
C ARG A 17 17.80 7.94 8.72
N ASP A 18 18.78 7.16 8.28
CA ASP A 18 19.28 5.96 8.98
C ASP A 18 18.16 5.03 9.47
N THR A 19 17.10 4.92 8.68
CA THR A 19 15.97 4.02 9.00
C THR A 19 16.25 2.61 8.50
N THR A 20 15.94 1.61 9.31
CA THR A 20 16.02 0.22 8.89
C THR A 20 14.93 -0.09 7.85
N PRO A 21 15.24 -0.81 6.76
CA PRO A 21 14.22 -1.24 5.82
C PRO A 21 13.23 -2.19 6.50
N ASP A 22 11.95 -1.86 6.43
CA ASP A 22 10.85 -2.71 6.86
C ASP A 22 9.87 -2.90 5.70
N ILE A 23 9.81 -4.14 5.21
CA ILE A 23 8.96 -4.54 4.10
C ILE A 23 7.48 -4.46 4.50
N ALA A 24 7.13 -4.78 5.75
CA ALA A 24 5.76 -4.75 6.22
C ALA A 24 5.19 -3.33 6.16
N THR A 25 5.96 -2.34 6.64
CA THR A 25 5.61 -0.92 6.52
C THR A 25 5.40 -0.50 5.06
N VAL A 26 6.32 -0.86 4.15
CA VAL A 26 6.18 -0.51 2.71
C VAL A 26 4.92 -1.11 2.09
N VAL A 27 4.59 -2.36 2.43
CA VAL A 27 3.38 -3.02 1.94
C VAL A 27 2.13 -2.33 2.50
N ASN A 28 2.10 -2.00 3.79
CA ASN A 28 0.96 -1.31 4.40
C ASN A 28 0.71 0.07 3.77
N GLU A 29 1.76 0.87 3.58
CA GLU A 29 1.65 2.17 2.92
C GLU A 29 1.20 2.07 1.45
N LEU A 30 1.65 1.03 0.75
CA LEU A 30 1.22 0.74 -0.61
C LEU A 30 -0.28 0.38 -0.66
N LEU A 31 -0.74 -0.46 0.28
CA LEU A 31 -2.15 -0.83 0.44
C LEU A 31 -3.04 0.39 0.75
N GLU A 32 -2.58 1.26 1.63
CA GLU A 32 -3.27 2.50 1.95
C GLU A 32 -3.38 3.42 0.73
N ASP A 33 -2.27 3.69 0.05
CA ASP A 33 -2.26 4.52 -1.16
C ASP A 33 -3.19 4.00 -2.24
N ALA A 34 -3.11 2.72 -2.59
CA ALA A 34 -3.95 2.21 -3.67
C ALA A 34 -5.42 2.19 -3.26
N SER A 35 -5.74 2.06 -1.97
CA SER A 35 -7.11 2.28 -1.49
C SER A 35 -7.59 3.72 -1.72
N MET A 36 -6.74 4.72 -1.47
CA MET A 36 -7.04 6.12 -1.75
C MET A 36 -7.21 6.38 -3.26
N TRP A 37 -6.41 5.73 -4.10
CA TRP A 37 -6.53 5.85 -5.55
C TRP A 37 -7.84 5.24 -6.06
N VAL A 38 -8.26 4.08 -5.52
CA VAL A 38 -9.59 3.52 -5.82
C VAL A 38 -10.69 4.50 -5.40
N GLN A 39 -10.59 5.09 -4.21
CA GLN A 39 -11.57 6.09 -3.74
C GLN A 39 -11.60 7.34 -4.62
N ALA A 40 -10.45 7.75 -5.18
CA ALA A 40 -10.33 8.83 -6.15
C ALA A 40 -10.82 8.47 -7.56
N GLY A 41 -11.37 7.26 -7.75
CA GLY A 41 -11.96 6.81 -9.02
C GLY A 41 -10.99 6.06 -9.94
N ALA A 42 -9.80 5.69 -9.47
CA ALA A 42 -8.89 4.87 -10.25
C ALA A 42 -9.49 3.47 -10.52
N SER A 43 -9.84 3.21 -11.77
CA SER A 43 -10.30 1.90 -12.24
C SER A 43 -9.12 1.05 -12.71
N GLY A 44 -9.16 -0.27 -12.46
CA GLY A 44 -8.17 -1.22 -12.97
C GLY A 44 -7.30 -1.89 -11.90
N LEU A 45 -7.31 -1.40 -10.65
CA LEU A 45 -6.64 -2.08 -9.53
C LEU A 45 -7.21 -3.50 -9.29
N GLY A 46 -8.53 -3.68 -9.42
CA GLY A 46 -9.15 -5.01 -9.33
C GLY A 46 -8.66 -6.00 -10.41
N ALA A 47 -8.26 -5.51 -11.60
CA ALA A 47 -7.78 -6.37 -12.68
C ALA A 47 -6.40 -7.00 -12.39
N ILE A 48 -5.63 -6.41 -11.46
CA ILE A 48 -4.36 -6.97 -10.98
C ILE A 48 -4.49 -7.67 -9.62
N GLY A 49 -5.72 -8.05 -9.24
CA GLY A 49 -5.99 -8.78 -8.00
C GLY A 49 -5.98 -7.92 -6.74
N TRP A 50 -6.15 -6.59 -6.87
CA TRP A 50 -6.26 -5.72 -5.69
C TRP A 50 -7.49 -6.09 -4.87
N PRO A 51 -7.35 -6.42 -3.57
CA PRO A 51 -8.50 -6.68 -2.73
C PRO A 51 -9.26 -5.36 -2.53
N ALA A 52 -10.51 -5.29 -3.01
CA ALA A 52 -11.44 -4.29 -2.51
C ALA A 52 -11.53 -4.53 -1.00
N ARG A 53 -11.02 -3.56 -0.20
CA ARG A 53 -10.87 -3.64 1.26
C ARG A 53 -11.99 -4.48 1.86
N ALA A 54 -11.67 -5.73 2.18
CA ALA A 54 -12.64 -6.64 2.78
C ALA A 54 -13.06 -5.99 4.10
N VAL A 55 -14.32 -5.59 4.19
CA VAL A 55 -14.94 -5.31 5.48
C VAL A 55 -14.83 -6.62 6.24
N VAL A 56 -13.95 -6.66 7.24
CA VAL A 56 -13.90 -7.79 8.17
C VAL A 56 -15.29 -7.84 8.79
N PRO A 57 -16.11 -8.90 8.55
CA PRO A 57 -17.39 -9.00 9.22
C PRO A 57 -17.11 -9.05 10.72
N PRO A 58 -17.87 -8.34 11.57
CA PRO A 58 -17.69 -8.44 13.00
C PRO A 58 -17.84 -9.92 13.37
N LEU A 59 -16.80 -10.48 14.01
CA LEU A 59 -16.88 -11.81 14.57
C LEU A 59 -18.01 -11.79 15.59
N VAL A 60 -19.17 -12.35 15.20
CA VAL A 60 -20.26 -12.60 16.13
C VAL A 60 -19.76 -13.73 17.05
N LEU A 61 -19.52 -13.38 18.31
CA LEU A 61 -19.29 -14.32 19.42
C LEU A 61 -20.58 -15.08 19.75
#